data_AF-A0A661MTF6-F1
#
_entry.id   AF-A0A661MTF6-F1
#
_cell.length_a   1.000
_cell.length_b   1.000
_cell.length_c   1.000
_cell.angle_alpha   90.00
_cell.angle_beta   90.00
_cell.angle_gamma   90.00
#
_symmetry.space_group_name_H-M   'P 1'
#
loop_
_entity.id
_entity.type
_entity.pdbx_description
1 polymer ?
#
loop_
_entity_poly.entity_id
_entity_poly.type
_entity_poly.pdbx_seq_one_letter_code
_entity_poly.pdbx_strand_id
1 'polypeptide(L)'
;MSKKAESPSPPEPSTKARKERVLHTRIPAVLEQELKDLAENLRVPVSNVVRTILEDAVDTLDVVGRRAENELRDVAERLGEGRGRLRRGRTEEPRAEAPVIEAPLARVIGYQALRLARDEACTLCGVALPRGTEAHLGIRDDGGPRVLLGDECLPFRAKQGASDHDQSGTTPPEEES
;
A
#
# COMPACT_ATOMS: atom_id res chain seq x y z
N MET A 1 30.40 46.83 -33.20
CA MET A 1 29.02 47.04 -32.72
C MET A 1 28.17 45.89 -33.22
N SER A 2 27.98 44.84 -32.41
CA SER A 2 27.18 43.67 -32.79
C SER A 2 26.08 43.51 -31.75
N LYS A 3 24.87 43.98 -32.09
CA LYS A 3 23.67 43.74 -31.29
C LYS A 3 23.23 42.31 -31.52
N LYS A 4 23.47 41.44 -30.54
CA LYS A 4 22.98 40.07 -30.53
C LYS A 4 21.50 40.13 -30.15
N ALA A 5 20.64 39.68 -31.07
CA ALA A 5 19.21 39.58 -30.84
C ALA A 5 18.97 38.48 -29.79
N GLU A 6 18.51 38.90 -28.62
CA GLU A 6 17.93 38.04 -27.60
C GLU A 6 16.59 37.49 -28.17
N SER A 7 16.55 36.21 -28.47
CA SER A 7 15.31 35.53 -28.85
C SER A 7 14.40 35.46 -27.62
N PRO A 8 13.11 35.88 -27.69
CA PRO A 8 12.22 35.76 -26.55
C PRO A 8 11.95 34.28 -26.28
N SER A 9 12.21 33.87 -25.03
CA SER A 9 11.86 32.57 -24.47
C SER A 9 10.35 32.29 -24.60
N PRO A 10 9.94 31.00 -24.70
CA PRO A 10 8.54 30.65 -24.80
C PRO A 10 7.78 31.12 -23.55
N PRO A 11 6.51 31.53 -23.68
CA PRO A 11 5.74 32.02 -22.55
C PRO A 11 5.58 30.90 -21.52
N GLU A 12 6.15 31.13 -20.32
CA GLU A 12 5.87 30.30 -19.16
C GLU A 12 4.35 30.21 -18.96
N PRO A 13 3.82 29.04 -18.58
CA PRO A 13 2.38 28.85 -18.46
C PRO A 13 1.85 29.80 -17.39
N SER A 14 1.23 30.88 -17.85
CA SER A 14 0.53 31.84 -17.01
C SER A 14 -0.40 31.06 -16.09
N THR A 15 -0.19 31.15 -14.78
CA THR A 15 -1.10 30.69 -13.74
C THR A 15 -2.37 31.52 -13.85
N LYS A 16 -3.22 31.18 -14.83
CA LYS A 16 -4.51 31.82 -15.03
C LYS A 16 -5.29 31.62 -13.74
N ALA A 17 -5.56 32.73 -13.04
CA ALA A 17 -6.47 32.80 -11.92
C ALA A 17 -7.70 31.92 -12.24
N ARG A 18 -7.98 30.98 -11.34
CA ARG A 18 -9.02 29.95 -11.47
C ARG A 18 -10.37 30.64 -11.69
N LYS A 19 -10.72 30.89 -12.95
CA LYS A 19 -12.06 31.32 -13.30
C LYS A 19 -12.96 30.12 -13.04
N GLU A 20 -13.86 30.24 -12.06
CA GLU A 20 -14.89 29.23 -11.84
C GLU A 20 -15.69 29.07 -13.14
N ARG A 21 -15.72 27.84 -13.66
CA ARG A 21 -16.44 27.50 -14.89
C ARG A 21 -17.72 26.79 -14.49
N VAL A 22 -18.85 27.33 -14.93
CA VAL A 22 -20.15 26.71 -14.72
C VAL A 22 -20.33 25.61 -15.76
N LEU A 23 -20.58 24.39 -15.29
CA LEU A 23 -20.95 23.26 -16.13
C LEU A 23 -22.46 23.11 -16.11
N HIS A 24 -23.06 23.07 -17.30
CA HIS A 24 -24.47 22.71 -17.44
C HIS A 24 -24.55 21.21 -17.72
N THR A 25 -25.14 20.47 -16.79
CA THR A 25 -25.34 19.02 -16.88
C THR A 25 -26.84 18.70 -16.95
N ARG A 26 -27.18 17.57 -17.58
CA ARG A 26 -28.52 17.00 -17.49
C ARG A 26 -28.53 16.00 -16.36
N ILE A 27 -29.49 16.13 -15.46
CA ILE A 27 -29.62 15.28 -14.27
C ILE A 27 -31.08 14.84 -14.14
N PRO A 28 -31.35 13.58 -13.75
CA PRO A 28 -32.71 13.13 -13.45
C PRO A 28 -33.32 13.96 -12.32
N ALA A 29 -34.63 14.25 -12.42
CA ALA A 29 -35.33 15.07 -11.43
C ALA A 29 -35.27 14.50 -10.00
N VAL A 30 -35.28 13.17 -9.87
CA VAL A 30 -35.15 12.48 -8.58
C VAL A 30 -33.79 12.78 -7.95
N LEU A 31 -32.71 12.67 -8.73
CA LEU A 31 -31.35 12.94 -8.24
C LEU A 31 -31.14 14.41 -7.90
N GLU A 32 -31.75 15.33 -8.65
CA GLU A 32 -31.73 16.76 -8.31
C GLU A 32 -32.38 17.01 -6.94
N GLN A 33 -33.50 16.35 -6.66
CA GLN A 33 -34.19 16.50 -5.38
C GLN A 33 -33.36 15.93 -4.22
N GLU A 34 -32.81 14.72 -4.39
CA GLU A 34 -31.93 14.10 -3.39
C GLU A 34 -30.71 14.98 -3.07
N LEU A 35 -30.11 15.62 -4.09
CA LEU A 35 -29.00 16.56 -3.89
C LEU A 35 -29.40 17.81 -3.11
N LYS A 36 -30.62 18.32 -3.32
CA LYS A 36 -31.16 19.46 -2.55
C LYS A 36 -31.41 19.07 -1.10
N ASP A 37 -32.07 17.94 -0.86
CA ASP A 37 -32.39 17.45 0.47
C ASP A 37 -31.11 17.20 1.28
N LEU A 38 -30.09 16.60 0.65
CA LEU A 38 -28.78 16.39 1.25
C LEU A 38 -28.10 17.72 1.61
N ALA A 39 -28.13 18.70 0.71
CA ALA A 39 -27.54 20.01 0.94
C ALA A 39 -28.24 20.78 2.07
N GLU A 40 -29.57 20.70 2.16
CA GLU A 40 -30.37 21.29 3.24
C GLU A 40 -30.03 20.68 4.60
N ASN A 41 -29.96 19.35 4.68
CA ASN A 41 -29.58 18.63 5.89
C ASN A 41 -28.19 19.02 6.39
N LEU A 42 -27.25 19.21 5.46
CA LEU A 42 -25.88 19.63 5.74
C LEU A 42 -25.74 21.15 5.92
N ARG A 43 -26.80 21.94 5.68
CA ARG A 43 -26.83 23.42 5.73
C ARG A 43 -25.74 24.07 4.87
N VAL A 44 -25.47 23.50 3.71
CA VAL A 44 -24.50 24.02 2.74
C VAL A 44 -25.15 24.16 1.36
N PRO A 45 -24.61 25.01 0.45
CA PRO A 45 -25.13 25.10 -0.91
C PRO A 45 -24.94 23.79 -1.68
N VAL A 46 -25.89 23.46 -2.56
CA VAL A 46 -25.83 22.27 -3.45
C VAL A 46 -24.55 22.23 -4.26
N SER A 47 -24.07 23.39 -4.75
CA SER A 47 -22.82 23.47 -5.50
C SER A 47 -21.59 23.03 -4.70
N ASN A 48 -21.60 23.21 -3.37
CA ASN A 48 -20.53 22.73 -2.49
C ASN A 48 -20.58 21.21 -2.37
N VAL A 49 -21.76 20.64 -2.17
CA VAL A 49 -21.96 19.18 -2.10
C VAL A 49 -21.49 18.51 -3.39
N VAL A 50 -21.93 19.03 -4.54
CA VAL A 50 -21.53 18.50 -5.85
C VAL A 50 -20.02 18.59 -6.06
N ARG A 51 -19.40 19.72 -5.69
CA ARG A 51 -17.94 19.88 -5.79
C ARG A 51 -17.22 18.82 -4.96
N THR A 52 -17.57 18.68 -3.68
CA THR A 52 -16.92 17.73 -2.77
C THR A 52 -17.08 16.29 -3.24
N ILE A 53 -18.27 15.89 -3.70
CA ILE A 53 -18.49 14.52 -4.21
C ILE A 53 -17.66 14.26 -5.47
N LEU A 54 -17.59 15.22 -6.39
CA LEU A 54 -16.80 15.07 -7.62
C LEU A 54 -15.29 15.05 -7.32
N GLU A 55 -14.82 15.85 -6.38
CA GLU A 55 -13.43 15.84 -5.92
C GLU A 55 -13.09 14.47 -5.29
N ASP A 56 -13.92 13.98 -4.36
CA ASP A 56 -13.73 12.68 -3.70
C ASP A 56 -13.77 11.50 -4.69
N ALA A 57 -14.69 11.52 -5.65
CA ALA A 57 -14.76 10.50 -6.69
C ALA A 57 -13.51 10.48 -7.58
N VAL A 58 -12.99 11.65 -7.96
CA VAL A 58 -11.77 11.76 -8.76
C VAL A 58 -10.56 11.31 -7.96
N ASP A 59 -10.41 11.77 -6.73
CA ASP A 59 -9.29 11.38 -5.85
C ASP A 59 -9.29 9.87 -5.61
N THR A 60 -10.45 9.27 -5.40
CA THR A 60 -10.60 7.82 -5.23
C THR A 60 -10.19 7.06 -6.49
N LEU A 61 -10.64 7.52 -7.67
CA LEU A 61 -10.25 6.91 -8.94
C LEU A 61 -8.75 7.01 -9.21
N ASP A 62 -8.13 8.15 -8.89
CA ASP A 62 -6.69 8.36 -9.05
C ASP A 62 -5.87 7.45 -8.13
N VAL A 63 -6.33 7.23 -6.89
CA VAL A 63 -5.68 6.29 -5.96
C VAL A 63 -5.76 4.85 -6.48
N VAL A 64 -6.92 4.43 -6.99
CA VAL A 64 -7.10 3.09 -7.56
C VAL A 64 -6.28 2.93 -8.85
N GLY A 65 -6.27 3.94 -9.72
CA GLY A 65 -5.47 3.97 -10.95
C GLY A 65 -3.98 3.82 -10.66
N ARG A 66 -3.44 4.63 -9.75
CA ARG A 66 -2.03 4.54 -9.32
C ARG A 66 -1.71 3.19 -8.71
N ARG A 67 -2.61 2.60 -7.91
CA ARG A 67 -2.41 1.26 -7.34
C ARG A 67 -2.37 0.18 -8.44
N ALA A 68 -3.30 0.21 -9.38
CA ALA A 68 -3.34 -0.73 -10.49
C ALA A 68 -2.10 -0.59 -11.39
N GLU A 69 -1.66 0.64 -11.69
CA GLU A 69 -0.45 0.91 -12.45
C GLU A 69 0.80 0.37 -11.75
N ASN A 70 0.92 0.56 -10.44
CA ASN A 70 2.03 0.03 -9.65
C ASN A 70 2.04 -1.50 -9.63
N GLU A 71 0.88 -2.15 -9.46
CA GLU A 71 0.77 -3.61 -9.53
C GLU A 71 1.13 -4.15 -10.92
N LEU A 72 0.71 -3.48 -11.99
CA LEU A 72 1.07 -3.83 -13.37
C LEU A 72 2.57 -3.64 -13.62
N ARG A 73 3.17 -2.58 -13.08
CA ARG A 73 4.60 -2.29 -13.16
C ARG A 73 5.44 -3.34 -12.44
N ASP A 74 5.03 -3.74 -11.24
CA ASP A 74 5.66 -4.82 -10.47
C ASP A 74 5.60 -6.16 -11.22
N VAL A 75 4.46 -6.47 -11.86
CA VAL A 75 4.32 -7.68 -12.67
C VAL A 75 5.22 -7.61 -13.91
N ALA A 76 5.26 -6.46 -14.59
CA ALA A 76 6.12 -6.25 -15.74
C ALA A 76 7.62 -6.35 -15.37
N GLU A 77 8.01 -5.83 -14.22
CA GLU A 77 9.36 -5.93 -13.68
C GLU A 77 9.72 -7.39 -13.39
N ARG A 78 8.87 -8.13 -12.66
CA ARG A 78 9.10 -9.57 -12.38
C ARG A 78 9.18 -10.41 -13.65
N LEU A 79 8.38 -10.12 -14.67
CA LEU A 79 8.47 -10.77 -15.98
C LEU A 79 9.75 -10.37 -16.73
N GLY A 80 10.17 -9.12 -16.63
CA GLY A 80 11.44 -8.61 -17.18
C GLY A 80 12.67 -9.26 -16.54
N GLU A 81 12.67 -9.37 -15.22
CA GLU A 81 13.69 -10.08 -14.44
C GLU A 81 13.72 -11.57 -14.76
N GLY A 82 12.55 -12.21 -14.88
CA GLY A 82 12.43 -13.60 -15.33
C GLY A 82 13.00 -13.83 -16.73
N ARG A 83 12.72 -12.94 -17.68
CA ARG A 83 13.32 -12.97 -19.02
C ARG A 83 14.82 -12.66 -19.00
N GLY A 84 15.27 -11.78 -18.11
CA GLY A 84 16.68 -11.46 -17.88
C GLY A 84 17.46 -12.62 -17.25
N ARG A 85 16.84 -13.42 -16.38
CA ARG A 85 17.40 -14.66 -15.82
C ARG A 85 17.43 -15.78 -16.84
N LEU A 86 16.43 -15.90 -17.71
CA LEU A 86 16.44 -16.84 -18.83
C LEU A 86 17.47 -16.48 -19.91
N ARG A 87 17.73 -15.18 -20.13
CA ARG A 87 18.81 -14.68 -20.99
C ARG A 87 20.20 -14.89 -20.37
N ARG A 88 20.36 -14.63 -19.06
CA ARG A 88 21.62 -14.86 -18.31
C ARG A 88 21.91 -16.33 -18.03
N GLY A 89 20.89 -17.18 -17.93
CA GLY A 89 21.05 -18.63 -17.74
C GLY A 89 21.68 -19.37 -18.93
N ARG A 90 21.98 -18.69 -20.05
CA ARG A 90 22.77 -19.24 -21.16
C ARG A 90 24.25 -18.84 -21.09
N THR A 91 24.65 -17.98 -20.15
CA THR A 91 26.03 -17.54 -19.99
C THR A 91 26.30 -17.27 -18.52
N GLU A 92 26.94 -18.26 -17.88
CA GLU A 92 27.63 -18.19 -16.59
C GLU A 92 26.79 -17.96 -15.32
N GLU A 93 26.90 -18.92 -14.39
CA GLU A 93 26.68 -18.69 -12.97
C GLU A 93 27.69 -17.64 -12.47
N PRO A 94 27.22 -16.62 -11.74
CA PRO A 94 27.89 -16.33 -10.48
C PRO A 94 26.92 -15.98 -9.34
N ARG A 95 27.21 -16.60 -8.20
CA ARG A 95 27.02 -16.15 -6.81
C ARG A 95 26.55 -14.68 -6.70
N ALA A 96 25.24 -14.48 -6.50
CA ALA A 96 24.66 -13.15 -6.30
C ALA A 96 25.02 -12.61 -4.91
N GLU A 97 25.71 -11.48 -4.90
CA GLU A 97 25.95 -10.66 -3.72
C GLU A 97 24.63 -10.13 -3.15
N ALA A 98 24.44 -10.34 -1.85
CA ALA A 98 23.29 -9.84 -1.10
C ALA A 98 23.35 -8.31 -1.01
N PRO A 99 22.31 -7.57 -1.42
CA PRO A 99 22.24 -6.14 -1.18
C PRO A 99 22.14 -5.89 0.32
N VAL A 100 22.89 -4.89 0.81
CA VAL A 100 22.96 -4.48 2.21
C VAL A 100 21.55 -4.10 2.69
N ILE A 101 20.98 -4.92 3.56
CA ILE A 101 19.61 -4.80 4.05
C ILE A 101 19.60 -3.78 5.20
N GLU A 102 19.11 -2.56 4.97
CA GLU A 102 18.40 -1.84 6.05
C GLU A 102 17.37 -2.83 6.60
N ALA A 103 17.43 -3.16 7.90
CA ALA A 103 16.65 -4.26 8.49
C ALA A 103 15.24 -4.28 7.89
N PRO A 104 14.75 -5.39 7.28
CA PRO A 104 13.56 -5.40 6.42
C PRO A 104 12.29 -4.87 7.10
N LEU A 105 12.35 -4.77 8.43
CA LEU A 105 11.29 -4.42 9.34
C LEU A 105 11.37 -2.96 9.84
N ALA A 106 12.44 -2.22 9.53
CA ALA A 106 12.70 -0.88 10.10
C ALA A 106 11.63 0.17 9.74
N ARG A 107 10.90 -0.03 8.65
CA ARG A 107 9.88 0.89 8.15
C ARG A 107 8.44 0.36 8.29
N VAL A 108 8.28 -0.77 9.00
CA VAL A 108 6.98 -1.38 9.26
C VAL A 108 6.33 -0.70 10.47
N ILE A 109 5.14 -0.15 10.27
CA ILE A 109 4.38 0.59 11.29
C ILE A 109 3.54 -0.37 12.14
N GLY A 110 3.04 -1.44 11.50
CA GLY A 110 2.21 -2.44 12.15
C GLY A 110 2.12 -3.72 11.34
N TYR A 111 1.51 -4.74 11.95
CA TYR A 111 1.32 -6.05 11.33
C TYR A 111 -0.17 -6.39 11.31
N GLN A 112 -0.66 -6.85 10.17
CA GLN A 112 -2.00 -7.38 10.01
C GLN A 112 -1.95 -8.88 9.77
N ALA A 113 -2.65 -9.66 10.61
CA ALA A 113 -2.82 -11.09 10.41
C ALA A 113 -3.74 -11.36 9.22
N LEU A 114 -3.35 -12.28 8.35
CA LEU A 114 -4.14 -12.73 7.21
C LEU A 114 -3.88 -14.19 6.90
N ARG A 115 -4.88 -14.85 6.31
CA ARG A 115 -4.76 -16.22 5.84
C ARG A 115 -4.32 -16.25 4.38
N LEU A 116 -3.23 -16.95 4.09
CA LEU A 116 -2.64 -16.98 2.75
C LEU A 116 -3.54 -17.70 1.75
N ALA A 117 -3.76 -17.08 0.59
CA ALA A 117 -4.52 -17.69 -0.52
C ALA A 117 -3.62 -18.51 -1.47
N ARG A 118 -2.30 -18.37 -1.37
CA ARG A 118 -1.26 -19.02 -2.19
C ARG A 118 -0.02 -19.27 -1.33
N ASP A 119 0.86 -20.14 -1.81
CA ASP A 119 2.16 -20.35 -1.16
C ASP A 119 3.02 -19.09 -1.36
N GLU A 120 3.57 -18.58 -0.27
CA GLU A 120 4.42 -17.40 -0.23
C GLU A 120 5.69 -17.71 0.57
N ALA A 121 6.67 -16.82 0.58
CA ALA A 121 7.87 -16.98 1.40
C ALA A 121 7.94 -15.89 2.47
N CYS A 122 8.41 -16.26 3.66
CA CYS A 122 8.69 -15.30 4.72
C CYS A 122 9.81 -14.34 4.27
N THR A 123 9.57 -13.04 4.36
CA THR A 123 10.55 -12.00 3.98
C THR A 123 11.80 -12.01 4.87
N LEU A 124 11.69 -12.49 6.12
CA LEU A 124 12.81 -12.50 7.06
C LEU A 124 13.67 -13.76 6.94
N CYS A 125 13.07 -14.95 7.03
CA CYS A 125 13.79 -16.23 7.06
C CYS A 125 13.77 -17.00 5.73
N GLY A 126 12.95 -16.59 4.76
CA GLY A 126 12.81 -17.28 3.47
C GLY A 126 12.04 -18.60 3.50
N VAL A 127 11.58 -19.05 4.67
CA VAL A 127 10.79 -20.29 4.81
C VAL A 127 9.49 -20.17 4.01
N ALA A 128 9.13 -21.25 3.32
CA ALA A 128 7.87 -21.34 2.58
C ALA A 128 6.67 -21.36 3.55
N LEU A 129 5.75 -20.42 3.34
CA LEU A 129 4.48 -20.29 4.03
C LEU A 129 3.39 -20.85 3.10
N PRO A 130 2.85 -22.04 3.38
CA PRO A 130 1.87 -22.66 2.50
C PRO A 130 0.54 -21.92 2.54
N ARG A 131 -0.23 -22.07 1.46
CA ARG A 131 -1.62 -21.62 1.37
C ARG A 131 -2.42 -22.11 2.58
N GLY A 132 -3.25 -21.23 3.14
CA GLY A 132 -4.12 -21.51 4.28
C GLY A 132 -3.46 -21.23 5.63
N THR A 133 -2.15 -21.04 5.69
CA THR A 133 -1.44 -20.64 6.90
C THR A 133 -1.71 -19.17 7.22
N GLU A 134 -1.75 -18.86 8.51
CA GLU A 134 -1.80 -17.48 8.99
C GLU A 134 -0.42 -16.85 8.91
N ALA A 135 -0.35 -15.69 8.27
CA ALA A 135 0.86 -14.90 8.10
C ALA A 135 0.56 -13.44 8.42
N HIS A 136 1.62 -12.65 8.59
CA HIS A 136 1.53 -11.27 9.01
C HIS A 136 2.06 -10.33 7.93
N LEU A 137 1.20 -9.47 7.41
CA LEU A 137 1.57 -8.42 6.46
C LEU A 137 2.04 -7.19 7.20
N GLY A 138 3.25 -6.74 6.89
CA GLY A 138 3.77 -5.46 7.36
C GLY A 138 3.09 -4.28 6.65
N ILE A 139 2.46 -3.40 7.42
CA ILE A 139 1.87 -2.15 6.95
C ILE A 139 2.97 -1.07 6.95
N ARG A 140 3.09 -0.36 5.84
CA ARG A 140 4.10 0.68 5.61
C ARG A 140 3.47 1.86 4.87
N ASP A 141 3.96 3.06 5.14
CA ASP A 141 3.51 4.29 4.46
C ASP A 141 4.39 4.67 3.25
N ASP A 142 5.57 4.05 3.13
CA ASP A 142 6.58 4.42 2.13
C ASP A 142 6.49 3.65 0.81
N GLY A 143 5.44 2.85 0.62
CA GLY A 143 5.19 2.11 -0.62
C GLY A 143 6.29 1.10 -0.99
N GLY A 144 7.18 0.77 -0.05
CA GLY A 144 8.28 -0.17 -0.28
C GLY A 144 7.81 -1.61 -0.50
N PRO A 145 8.73 -2.56 -0.75
CA PRO A 145 8.39 -3.95 -1.01
C PRO A 145 7.55 -4.55 0.12
N ARG A 146 6.59 -5.41 -0.26
CA ARG A 146 5.73 -6.12 0.69
C ARG A 146 6.57 -6.92 1.68
N VAL A 147 6.21 -6.84 2.96
CA VAL A 147 6.83 -7.63 4.02
C VAL A 147 5.79 -8.64 4.50
N LEU A 148 6.07 -9.92 4.30
CA LEU A 148 5.22 -11.02 4.77
C LEU A 148 6.03 -11.86 5.75
N LEU A 149 5.53 -11.99 6.98
CA LEU A 149 6.22 -12.75 8.02
C LEU A 149 5.40 -13.97 8.42
N GLY A 150 6.10 -15.09 8.58
CA GLY A 150 5.58 -16.22 9.33
C GLY A 150 5.44 -15.86 10.81
N ASP A 151 4.64 -16.63 11.51
CA ASP A 151 4.32 -16.44 12.93
C ASP A 151 5.58 -16.41 13.83
N GLU A 152 6.58 -17.23 13.52
CA GLU A 152 7.86 -17.31 14.25
C GLU A 152 8.78 -16.11 14.02
N CYS A 153 8.59 -15.38 12.92
CA CYS A 153 9.43 -14.24 12.55
C CYS A 153 8.89 -12.91 13.07
N LEU A 154 7.78 -12.93 13.82
CA LEU A 154 7.20 -11.73 14.41
C LEU A 154 8.09 -11.18 15.55
N PRO A 155 8.48 -9.90 15.49
CA PRO A 155 9.39 -9.32 16.47
C PRO A 155 8.81 -9.22 17.89
N PHE A 156 7.49 -9.25 18.05
CA PHE A 156 6.83 -9.23 19.36
C PHE A 156 6.56 -10.62 19.94
N ARG A 157 6.53 -11.68 19.14
CA ARG A 157 6.37 -13.05 19.65
C ARG A 157 7.64 -13.60 20.28
N ALA A 158 8.82 -13.22 19.78
CA ALA A 158 10.09 -13.53 20.44
C ALA A 158 10.18 -13.01 21.89
N LYS A 159 9.37 -12.00 22.26
CA LYS A 159 9.27 -11.49 23.63
C LYS A 159 8.21 -12.16 24.51
N GLN A 160 7.25 -12.89 23.92
CA GLN A 160 6.15 -13.53 24.66
C GLN A 160 6.49 -14.94 25.19
N GLY A 161 7.60 -15.54 24.77
CA GLY A 161 8.10 -16.80 25.33
C GLY A 161 8.73 -16.70 26.73
N ALA A 162 8.74 -15.51 27.35
CA ALA A 162 9.39 -15.26 28.64
C ALA A 162 8.43 -14.98 29.81
N SER A 163 7.10 -15.07 29.61
CA SER A 163 6.12 -14.72 30.67
C SER A 163 4.96 -15.70 30.87
N ASP A 164 5.04 -16.96 30.39
CA ASP A 164 4.00 -17.98 30.61
C ASP A 164 4.57 -19.26 31.26
N HIS A 165 5.23 -19.09 32.42
CA HIS A 165 5.46 -20.18 33.37
C HIS A 165 5.24 -19.69 34.81
N ASP A 166 4.04 -19.17 35.07
CA ASP A 166 3.51 -19.05 36.43
C ASP A 166 1.99 -19.22 36.39
N GLN A 167 1.53 -20.48 36.46
CA GLN A 167 0.29 -20.88 37.16
C GLN A 167 -0.06 -22.37 36.94
N SER A 168 0.37 -23.18 37.90
CA SER A 168 -0.36 -24.33 38.45
C SER A 168 0.23 -24.55 39.84
N GLY A 169 -0.42 -24.31 40.97
CA GLY A 169 -1.78 -24.68 41.34
C GLY A 169 -1.73 -25.73 42.46
N THR A 170 -1.45 -25.31 43.70
CA THR A 170 -2.11 -25.65 45.00
C THR A 170 -3.21 -26.74 44.89
N THR A 171 -3.32 -27.88 45.61
CA THR A 171 -2.88 -28.39 46.95
C THR A 171 -3.13 -29.95 47.11
N PRO A 172 -3.08 -30.63 48.32
CA PRO A 172 -2.50 -31.98 48.61
C PRO A 172 -3.56 -33.15 48.69
N PRO A 173 -3.33 -34.40 49.22
CA PRO A 173 -3.07 -34.79 50.64
C PRO A 173 -2.11 -36.03 50.84
N GLU A 174 -1.48 -36.21 52.02
CA GLU A 174 -1.66 -37.24 53.10
C GLU A 174 -1.35 -38.74 52.81
N GLU A 175 -0.58 -39.35 53.74
CA GLU A 175 -0.37 -40.78 54.14
C GLU A 175 -0.06 -41.83 53.04
N GLU A 176 0.75 -42.90 53.21
CA GLU A 176 0.92 -43.86 54.30
C GLU A 176 2.14 -44.77 53.98
N SER A 177 3.02 -45.06 54.95
CA SER A 177 3.76 -46.34 55.18
C SER A 177 4.91 -46.18 56.17
#